data_AF-A0A0Q0Y5W4-F1
#
_entry.id   AF-A0A0Q0Y5W4-F1
#
_cell.length_a   1.000
_cell.length_b   1.000
_cell.length_c   1.000
_cell.angle_alpha   90.00
_cell.angle_beta   90.00
_cell.angle_gamma   90.00
#
_symmetry.space_group_name_H-M   'P 1'
#
loop_
_entity.id
_entity.type
_entity.pdbx_description
1 polymer ?
#
loop_
_entity_poly.entity_id
_entity_poly.type
_entity_poly.pdbx_seq_one_letter_code
_entity_poly.pdbx_strand_id
1 'polypeptide(L)'
;MDPRPPHRAIEPGSRSCCCPSEPVAQIVLAPGETHAHEVDILLCAHHLRRSALVLRSLGVAVYDRKGNLIEDPARVFGRDR
;
A
#
# COMPACT_ATOMS: atom_id res chain seq x y z
N MET A 1 -11.84 -17.81 -6.51
CA MET A 1 -11.24 -16.56 -6.03
C MET A 1 -11.51 -15.53 -7.09
N ASP A 2 -12.53 -14.69 -6.87
CA ASP A 2 -12.91 -13.64 -7.79
C ASP A 2 -11.72 -12.67 -7.96
N PRO A 3 -11.34 -12.26 -9.17
CA PRO A 3 -10.31 -11.25 -9.34
C PRO A 3 -10.90 -9.94 -8.82
N ARG A 4 -10.63 -9.66 -7.53
CA ARG A 4 -11.02 -8.42 -6.87
C ARG A 4 -10.73 -7.26 -7.85
N PRO A 5 -11.73 -6.42 -8.19
CA PRO A 5 -11.52 -5.31 -9.11
C PRO A 5 -10.29 -4.51 -8.67
N PRO A 6 -9.55 -3.89 -9.61
CA PRO A 6 -8.36 -3.11 -9.26
C PRO A 6 -8.73 -2.19 -8.11
N HIS A 7 -7.90 -2.18 -7.06
CA HIS A 7 -8.19 -1.41 -5.86
C HIS A 7 -8.43 0.05 -6.25
N ARG A 8 -9.23 0.79 -5.49
CA ARG A 8 -9.50 2.18 -5.88
C ARG A 8 -8.19 2.95 -6.07
N ALA A 9 -8.07 3.66 -7.18
CA ALA A 9 -6.93 4.52 -7.45
C ALA A 9 -6.80 5.59 -6.36
N ILE A 10 -5.58 6.00 -6.08
CA ILE A 10 -5.30 7.06 -5.12
C ILE A 10 -5.75 8.39 -5.72
N GLU A 11 -6.66 9.08 -5.02
CA GLU A 11 -7.18 10.36 -5.48
C GLU A 11 -6.08 11.43 -5.55
N PRO A 12 -6.05 12.27 -6.60
CA PRO A 12 -5.14 13.41 -6.67
C PRO A 12 -5.26 14.32 -5.45
N GLY A 13 -4.12 14.75 -4.89
CA GLY A 13 -4.08 15.59 -3.68
C GLY A 13 -4.22 14.82 -2.36
N SER A 14 -4.36 13.49 -2.40
CA SER A 14 -4.28 12.65 -1.20
C SER A 14 -2.92 12.80 -0.51
N ARG A 15 -2.91 12.61 0.81
CA ARG A 15 -1.68 12.59 1.62
C ARG A 15 -1.42 11.18 2.13
N SER A 16 -0.14 10.85 2.28
CA SER A 16 0.24 9.62 2.98
C SER A 16 -0.24 9.68 4.43
N CYS A 17 -0.67 8.54 4.99
CA CYS A 17 -1.25 8.50 6.33
C CYS A 17 -0.23 8.88 7.43
N CYS A 18 1.07 8.70 7.18
CA CYS A 18 2.12 8.88 8.19
C CYS A 18 3.08 10.06 7.92
N CYS A 19 2.91 10.79 6.81
CA CYS A 19 3.80 11.92 6.47
C CYS A 19 3.12 12.87 5.47
N PRO A 20 3.57 14.14 5.35
CA PRO A 20 2.95 15.09 4.43
C PRO A 20 3.19 14.81 2.93
N SER A 21 4.07 13.85 2.59
CA SER A 21 4.39 13.48 1.21
C SER A 21 3.22 12.85 0.46
N GLU A 22 3.23 13.01 -0.86
CA GLU A 22 2.30 12.31 -1.75
C GLU A 22 2.43 10.78 -1.63
N PRO A 23 1.30 10.06 -1.55
CA PRO A 23 1.30 8.61 -1.51
C PRO A 23 1.56 8.02 -2.90
N VAL A 24 2.33 6.93 -2.92
CA VAL A 24 2.66 6.17 -4.14
C VAL A 24 2.11 4.75 -4.11
N ALA A 25 1.66 4.30 -2.95
CA ALA A 25 1.04 3.00 -2.77
C ALA A 25 -0.05 3.04 -1.71
N GLN A 26 -0.92 2.05 -1.79
CA GLN A 26 -1.98 1.78 -0.84
C GLN A 26 -1.86 0.34 -0.36
N ILE A 27 -1.94 0.13 0.95
CA ILE A 27 -2.03 -1.21 1.54
C ILE A 27 -3.43 -1.43 2.10
N VAL A 28 -3.90 -2.68 2.04
CA VAL A 28 -5.20 -3.07 2.57
C VAL A 28 -4.99 -4.01 3.75
N LEU A 29 -5.31 -3.53 4.95
CA LEU A 29 -5.32 -4.37 6.13
C LEU A 29 -6.66 -5.09 6.21
N ALA A 30 -6.63 -6.43 6.10
CA ALA A 30 -7.81 -7.26 6.29
C ALA A 30 -8.36 -7.11 7.72
N PRO A 31 -9.68 -7.28 7.95
CA PRO A 31 -10.27 -7.21 9.28
C PRO A 31 -9.53 -8.10 10.28
N GLY A 32 -9.37 -7.61 11.50
CA GLY A 32 -8.67 -8.31 12.58
C GLY A 32 -9.31 -8.06 13.93
N GLU A 33 -8.67 -8.55 15.00
CA GLU A 33 -9.17 -8.38 16.37
C GLU A 33 -9.35 -6.91 16.77
N THR A 34 -8.55 -6.01 16.16
CA THR A 34 -8.56 -4.57 16.45
C THR A 34 -9.46 -3.75 15.54
N HIS A 35 -9.93 -4.29 14.42
CA HIS A 35 -10.75 -3.55 13.45
C HIS A 35 -11.68 -4.47 12.65
N ALA A 36 -12.97 -4.13 12.63
CA ALA A 36 -14.02 -4.97 12.03
C ALA A 36 -14.12 -4.85 10.49
N HIS A 37 -13.45 -3.87 9.87
CA HIS A 37 -13.56 -3.57 8.43
C HIS A 37 -12.18 -3.40 7.80
N GLU A 38 -12.06 -3.65 6.50
CA GLU A 38 -10.82 -3.40 5.77
C GLU A 38 -10.37 -1.94 5.93
N VAL A 39 -9.08 -1.75 6.18
CA VAL A 39 -8.48 -0.41 6.34
C VAL A 39 -7.45 -0.17 5.26
N ASP A 40 -7.64 0.94 4.55
CA ASP A 40 -6.72 1.44 3.55
C ASP A 40 -5.68 2.36 4.19
N ILE A 41 -4.40 2.05 4.01
CA ILE A 41 -3.29 2.91 4.45
C ILE A 41 -2.49 3.36 3.23
N LEU A 42 -2.40 4.69 3.05
CA LEU A 42 -1.64 5.33 1.99
C LEU A 42 -0.20 5.56 2.42
N LEU A 43 0.76 5.07 1.63
CA LEU A 43 2.19 5.13 1.92
C LEU A 43 2.94 5.97 0.88
N CYS A 44 3.85 6.82 1.36
CA CYS A 44 4.85 7.47 0.52
C CYS A 44 5.93 6.47 0.10
N ALA A 45 6.71 6.81 -0.92
CA ALA A 45 7.80 5.96 -1.40
C ALA A 45 8.80 5.60 -0.29
N HIS A 46 9.12 6.54 0.60
CA HIS A 46 10.05 6.31 1.71
C HIS A 46 9.50 5.28 2.72
N HIS A 47 8.26 5.46 3.19
CA HIS A 47 7.68 4.56 4.18
C HIS A 47 7.39 3.18 3.60
N LEU A 48 6.97 3.09 2.34
CA LEU A 48 6.79 1.82 1.65
C LEU A 48 8.10 1.02 1.57
N ARG A 49 9.21 1.66 1.18
CA ARG A 49 10.53 1.01 1.19
C ARG A 49 10.91 0.53 2.59
N ARG A 50 10.75 1.39 3.58
CA ARG A 50 11.13 1.12 4.97
C ARG A 50 10.31 -0.02 5.58
N SER A 51 9.06 -0.19 5.17
CA SER A 51 8.15 -1.23 5.67
C SER A 51 8.08 -2.48 4.78
N ALA A 52 8.72 -2.50 3.61
CA ALA A 52 8.55 -3.54 2.59
C ALA A 52 8.73 -4.97 3.12
N LEU A 53 9.74 -5.22 3.97
CA LEU A 53 9.98 -6.55 4.54
C LEU A 53 8.83 -6.99 5.45
N VAL A 54 8.34 -6.08 6.30
CA VAL A 54 7.23 -6.35 7.23
C VAL A 54 5.94 -6.58 6.46
N LEU A 55 5.63 -5.73 5.48
CA LEU A 55 4.44 -5.89 4.63
C LEU A 55 4.44 -7.23 3.90
N ARG A 56 5.60 -7.66 3.38
CA ARG A 56 5.76 -9.00 2.78
C ARG A 56 5.54 -10.12 3.80
N SER A 57 6.11 -10.02 5.00
CA SER A 57 5.92 -11.04 6.04
C SER A 57 4.48 -11.17 6.51
N LEU A 58 3.72 -10.08 6.48
CA LEU A 58 2.30 -10.05 6.85
C LEU A 58 1.36 -10.47 5.72
N GLY A 59 1.88 -10.71 4.50
CA GLY A 59 1.06 -11.06 3.34
C GLY A 59 0.06 -9.96 2.93
N VAL A 60 0.34 -8.71 3.31
CA VAL A 60 -0.56 -7.58 3.04
C VAL A 60 -0.50 -7.23 1.56
N ALA A 61 -1.68 -7.07 0.93
CA ALA A 61 -1.77 -6.63 -0.45
C ALA A 61 -1.35 -5.16 -0.58
N VAL A 62 -0.44 -4.88 -1.51
CA VAL A 62 0.07 -3.55 -1.82
C VAL A 62 -0.36 -3.16 -3.23
N TYR A 63 -0.93 -1.98 -3.40
CA TYR A 63 -1.43 -1.45 -4.66
C TYR A 63 -0.68 -0.18 -5.05
N ASP A 64 -0.45 0.02 -6.34
CA ASP A 64 0.12 1.27 -6.87
C ASP A 64 -0.93 2.41 -6.87
N ARG A 65 -0.51 3.60 -7.31
CA ARG A 65 -1.39 4.78 -7.41
C ARG A 65 -2.63 4.56 -8.28
N LYS A 66 -2.59 3.62 -9.21
CA LYS A 66 -3.68 3.31 -10.14
C LYS A 66 -4.55 2.17 -9.64
N GLY A 67 -4.21 1.54 -8.52
CA GLY A 67 -4.94 0.39 -7.99
C GLY A 67 -4.44 -0.97 -8.45
N ASN A 68 -3.28 -1.04 -9.12
CA ASN A 68 -2.72 -2.32 -9.58
C ASN A 68 -1.96 -2.99 -8.44
N LEU A 69 -2.16 -4.30 -8.27
CA LEU A 69 -1.42 -5.08 -7.27
C LEU A 69 0.08 -5.06 -7.58
N ILE A 70 0.88 -4.87 -6.55
CA ILE A 70 2.34 -4.90 -6.58
C ILE A 70 2.82 -6.18 -5.93
N GLU A 71 3.28 -7.13 -6.74
CA GLU A 71 3.75 -8.43 -6.25
C GLU A 71 5.07 -8.33 -5.48
N ASP A 72 5.91 -7.34 -5.80
CA ASP A 72 7.19 -7.09 -5.12
C ASP A 72 7.43 -5.58 -4.88
N PRO A 73 6.95 -5.04 -3.74
CA PRO A 73 7.08 -3.62 -3.41
C PRO A 73 8.54 -3.16 -3.33
N ALA A 74 9.45 -4.04 -2.90
CA ALA A 74 10.87 -3.72 -2.80
C ALA A 74 11.49 -3.53 -4.19
N ARG A 75 11.01 -4.25 -5.21
CA ARG A 75 11.50 -4.11 -6.58
C ARG A 75 10.97 -2.87 -7.30
N VAL A 76 9.73 -2.47 -7.00
CA VAL A 76 9.09 -1.30 -7.64
C VAL A 76 9.60 0.01 -7.06
N PHE A 77 9.88 0.07 -5.75
CA PHE A 77 10.26 1.32 -5.08
C PHE A 77 11.64 1.31 -4.45
N GLY A 78 12.33 0.16 -4.36
CA GLY A 78 13.60 -0.02 -3.65
C GLY A 78 14.86 0.44 -4.40
N ARG A 79 14.76 1.44 -5.27
CA ARG A 79 15.95 2.07 -5.86
C ARG A 79 15.85 3.59 -5.78
N ASP A 80 16.38 4.13 -4.69
CA ASP A 80 17.13 5.38 -4.76
C ASP A 80 18.58 5.02 -4.43
N ARG A 81 19.48 5.32 -5.37
CA ARG A 81 20.93 5.18 -5.22
C ARG A 81 21.45 6.16 -4.19
#